data_AF-A0A171DF85-F1
#
_entry.id   AF-A0A171DF85-F1
#
_cell.length_a   1.000
_cell.length_b   1.000
_cell.length_c   1.000
_cell.angle_alpha   90.00
_cell.angle_beta   90.00
_cell.angle_gamma   90.00
#
_symmetry.space_group_name_H-M   'P 1'
#
loop_
_entity.id
_entity.type
_entity.pdbx_description
1 polymer ?
#
loop_
_entity_poly.entity_id
_entity_poly.type
_entity_poly.pdbx_seq_one_letter_code
_entity_poly.pdbx_strand_id
1 'polypeptide(L)' 'MNHCLSEGADLNARDKFESTPLHTAVMFSQTPSVVQALLDAGADLNARDEDGKTALDLIPDDSPLRGTDAYWQLNNASF' A
#
# COMPACT_ATOMS: atom_id res chain seq x y z
N MET A 1 -32.88 2.55 14.00
CA MET A 1 -32.17 2.59 12.72
C MET A 1 -30.87 3.34 12.94
N ASN A 2 -29.80 2.64 13.31
CA ASN A 2 -28.51 3.25 13.63
C ASN A 2 -27.53 2.96 12.47
N HIS A 3 -27.50 3.91 11.54
CA HIS A 3 -26.30 4.46 10.90
C HIS A 3 -25.19 3.47 10.48
N CYS A 4 -25.27 2.97 9.24
CA CYS A 4 -24.21 2.23 8.56
C CYS A 4 -23.11 3.17 8.03
N LEU A 5 -22.26 3.73 8.90
CA LEU A 5 -21.05 4.48 8.48
C LEU A 5 -19.79 4.02 9.21
N SER A 6 -19.73 2.74 9.55
CA SER A 6 -18.46 2.05 9.80
C SER A 6 -18.02 1.38 8.50
N GLU A 7 -17.90 2.12 7.40
CA GLU A 7 -17.34 1.56 6.17
C GLU A 7 -15.83 1.42 6.38
N GLY A 8 -15.44 0.33 7.03
CA GLY A 8 -14.06 -0.13 7.06
C GLY A 8 -13.65 -0.41 5.63
N ALA A 9 -13.01 0.56 4.99
CA ALA A 9 -12.41 0.38 3.67
C ALA A 9 -11.47 -0.82 3.78
N ASP A 10 -11.73 -1.85 2.99
CA ASP A 10 -10.89 -3.04 2.97
C ASP A 10 -9.55 -2.66 2.33
N LEU A 11 -8.53 -2.50 3.18
CA LEU A 11 -7.17 -2.12 2.79
C LEU A 11 -6.46 -3.20 1.96
N ASN A 12 -7.03 -4.40 1.93
CA ASN A 12 -6.53 -5.55 1.17
C ASN A 12 -7.47 -5.91 0.01
N ALA A 13 -8.47 -5.05 -0.28
CA ALA A 13 -9.30 -5.20 -1.46
C ALA A 13 -8.41 -5.27 -2.70
N ARG A 14 -8.66 -6.27 -3.54
CA ARG A 14 -7.94 -6.45 -4.80
C ARG A 14 -8.76 -5.92 -5.96
N ASP A 15 -8.13 -5.13 -6.81
CA ASP A 15 -8.72 -4.75 -8.08
C ASP A 15 -8.58 -5.90 -9.11
N LYS A 16 -8.92 -5.61 -10.37
CA LYS A 16 -8.85 -6.59 -11.47
C LYS A 16 -7.44 -7.07 -11.83
N PHE A 17 -6.41 -6.37 -11.35
CA PHE A 17 -4.99 -6.67 -11.54
C PHE A 17 -4.37 -7.22 -10.25
N GLU A 18 -5.21 -7.71 -9.32
CA GLU A 18 -4.84 -8.14 -7.98
C GLU A 18 -4.12 -7.08 -7.14
N SER A 19 -4.17 -5.82 -7.57
CA SER A 19 -3.54 -4.69 -6.88
C SER A 19 -4.37 -4.29 -5.67
N THR A 20 -3.68 -4.13 -4.54
CA THR A 20 -4.27 -3.57 -3.31
C THR A 20 -4.21 -2.05 -3.31
N PRO A 21 -4.98 -1.36 -2.45
CA PRO A 21 -4.83 0.08 -2.20
C PRO A 21 -3.38 0.53 -1.99
N LEU A 22 -2.55 -0.33 -1.37
CA LEU A 22 -1.13 -0.07 -1.16
C LEU A 22 -0.33 -0.04 -2.48
N HIS A 23 -0.59 -0.97 -3.42
CA HIS A 23 0.02 -0.96 -4.76
C HIS A 23 -0.35 0.31 -5.53
N THR A 24 -1.62 0.71 -5.47
CA THR A 24 -2.08 1.94 -6.13
C THR A 24 -1.45 3.18 -5.47
N ALA A 25 -1.36 3.22 -4.14
CA ALA A 25 -0.78 4.36 -3.43
C ALA A 25 0.70 4.58 -3.77
N VAL A 26 1.51 3.52 -3.84
CA VAL A 26 2.94 3.66 -4.17
C VAL A 26 3.18 4.04 -5.64
N MET A 27 2.31 3.60 -6.56
CA MET A 27 2.44 3.92 -7.99
C MET A 27 1.92 5.32 -8.35
N PHE A 28 0.79 5.73 -7.75
CA PHE A 28 0.09 6.95 -8.15
C PHE A 28 0.21 8.08 -7.15
N SER A 29 0.59 7.81 -5.90
CA SER A 29 0.81 8.85 -4.90
C SER A 29 2.31 9.12 -4.72
N GLN A 30 2.72 10.36 -4.98
CA GLN A 30 4.03 10.86 -4.58
C GLN A 30 4.02 11.38 -3.13
N THR A 31 3.01 10.98 -2.34
CA THR A 31 2.76 11.52 -1.00
C THR A 31 3.02 10.43 0.05
N PRO A 32 4.17 10.47 0.74
CA PRO A 32 4.52 9.50 1.76
C PRO A 32 3.46 9.34 2.85
N SER A 33 2.73 10.41 3.18
CA SER A 33 1.67 10.39 4.19
C SER A 33 0.52 9.44 3.84
N VAL A 34 0.19 9.27 2.56
CA VAL A 34 -0.88 8.35 2.14
C VAL A 34 -0.43 6.90 2.33
N VAL A 35 0.80 6.60 1.89
CA VAL A 35 1.40 5.27 2.09
C VAL A 35 1.47 4.97 3.59
N GLN A 36 2.00 5.89 4.40
CA GLN A 36 2.11 5.72 5.84
C GLN A 36 0.75 5.47 6.50
N ALA A 37 -0.30 6.19 6.12
CA ALA A 37 -1.64 5.96 6.66
C ALA A 37 -2.17 4.55 6.35
N LEU A 38 -1.87 4.00 5.17
CA LEU A 38 -2.23 2.61 4.82
C LEU A 38 -1.42 1.59 5.61
N LEU A 39 -0.12 1.85 5.81
CA LEU A 39 0.75 1.01 6.65
C LEU A 39 0.24 0.98 8.11
N ASP A 40 -0.03 2.16 8.67
CA ASP A 40 -0.51 2.31 10.05
C ASP A 40 -1.89 1.69 10.26
N ALA A 41 -2.72 1.67 9.21
CA ALA A 41 -4.03 1.02 9.23
C ALA A 41 -3.97 -0.51 9.04
N GLY A 42 -2.77 -1.08 8.82
CA GLY A 42 -2.55 -2.52 8.76
C GLY A 42 -2.75 -3.14 7.37
N ALA A 43 -2.49 -2.37 6.30
CA ALA A 43 -2.46 -2.93 4.95
C ALA A 43 -1.42 -4.05 4.82
N ASP A 44 -1.75 -5.09 4.05
CA ASP A 44 -0.85 -6.21 3.79
C ASP A 44 0.31 -5.78 2.89
N LEU A 45 1.50 -5.70 3.49
CA LEU A 45 2.74 -5.32 2.84
C LEU A 45 3.28 -6.39 1.90
N ASN A 46 2.87 -7.64 2.13
CA ASN A 46 3.30 -8.82 1.38
C ASN A 46 2.31 -9.23 0.29
N ALA A 47 1.22 -8.46 0.12
CA ALA A 47 0.30 -8.66 -0.97
C ALA A 47 1.04 -8.56 -2.31
N ARG A 48 0.73 -9.47 -3.23
CA ARG A 48 1.27 -9.50 -4.59
C ARG A 48 0.20 -9.14 -5.61
N ASP A 49 0.52 -8.28 -6.56
CA ASP A 49 -0.31 -8.02 -7.73
C ASP A 49 -0.32 -9.22 -8.71
N GLU A 50 -0.99 -9.06 -9.85
CA GLU A 50 -1.10 -10.10 -10.89
C GLU A 50 0.25 -10.50 -11.50
N ASP A 51 1.25 -9.62 -11.44
CA ASP A 51 2.62 -9.87 -11.89
C ASP A 51 3.47 -10.57 -10.81
N GLY A 52 2.91 -10.81 -9.61
CA GLY A 52 3.62 -11.35 -8.47
C GLY A 52 4.48 -10.33 -7.73
N LYS A 53 4.33 -9.03 -8.01
CA LYS A 53 5.10 -7.94 -7.42
C LYS A 53 4.43 -7.42 -6.15
N THR A 54 5.23 -7.05 -5.17
CA THR A 54 4.76 -6.36 -3.98
C THR A 54 4.66 -4.85 -4.22
N ALA A 55 4.02 -4.13 -3.29
CA ALA A 55 4.02 -2.67 -3.34
C ALA A 55 5.44 -2.08 -3.38
N LEU A 56 6.42 -2.69 -2.68
CA LEU A 56 7.82 -2.24 -2.72
C LEU A 56 8.42 -2.35 -4.13
N ASP A 57 8.16 -3.46 -4.83
CA ASP A 57 8.69 -3.73 -6.18
C ASP A 57 8.16 -2.74 -7.22
N LEU A 58 6.99 -2.16 -6.96
CA LEU A 58 6.38 -1.14 -7.82
C LEU A 58 6.90 0.28 -7.56
N ILE A 59 7.69 0.52 -6.48
CA ILE A 59 8.20 1.86 -6.15
C ILE A 59 9.30 2.27 -7.16
N PRO A 60 9.08 3.33 -7.96
CA PRO A 60 10.09 3.83 -8.89
C PRO A 60 11.39 4.24 -8.19
N ASP A 61 12.53 4.15 -8.88
CA ASP A 61 13.84 4.53 -8.33
C ASP A 61 13.94 6.02 -7.95
N ASP A 62 13.22 6.90 -8.65
CA ASP A 62 13.14 8.34 -8.36
C ASP A 62 11.96 8.70 -7.44
N SER A 63 11.32 7.71 -6.81
CA SER A 63 10.21 7.98 -5.92
C SER A 63 10.71 8.66 -4.63
N PRO A 64 10.05 9.74 -4.17
CA PRO A 64 10.36 10.35 -2.89
C PRO A 64 10.17 9.39 -1.71
N LEU A 65 9.45 8.27 -1.92
CA LEU A 65 9.25 7.24 -0.91
C LEU A 65 10.57 6.59 -0.47
N ARG A 66 11.57 6.41 -1.37
CA ARG A 66 12.82 5.69 -1.07
C ARG A 66 13.65 6.27 0.08
N GLY A 67 13.43 7.54 0.42
CA GLY A 67 14.07 8.21 1.56
C GLY A 67 13.23 8.26 2.83
N THR A 68 12.08 7.58 2.88
CA THR A 68 11.10 7.69 3.97
C THR A 68 11.01 6.42 4.79
N ASP A 69 10.53 6.55 6.02
CA ASP A 69 10.30 5.42 6.92
C ASP A 69 9.32 4.41 6.32
N ALA A 70 8.33 4.86 5.56
CA ALA A 70 7.38 4.00 4.85
C ALA A 70 8.08 3.02 3.90
N TYR A 71 9.12 3.47 3.19
CA TYR A 71 9.89 2.59 2.31
C TYR A 71 10.69 1.55 3.09
N TRP A 72 11.32 1.95 4.19
CA TRP A 72 12.05 1.02 5.05
C TRP A 72 11.12 0.01 5.74
N GLN A 73 9.90 0.41 6.09
CA GLN A 73 8.86 -0.49 6.62
C GLN A 73 8.44 -1.53 5.58
N LEU A 74 8.19 -1.11 4.33
CA LEU A 74 7.89 -2.01 3.21
C LEU A 74 9.05 -2.98 2.96
N ASN A 75 10.29 -2.51 3.00
CA ASN A 75 11.48 -3.34 2.81
C ASN A 75 11.71 -4.35 3.95
N ASN A 76 11.32 -4.02 5.18
CA ASN A 76 11.44 -4.90 6.34
C ASN A 76 10.35 -5.98 6.41
N ALA A 77 9.30 -5.91 5.61
CA ALA A 77 8.22 -6.91 5.60
C ALA A 77 8.62 -8.27 5.00
N SER A 78 9.82 -8.36 4.41
CA SER A 78 10.32 -9.51 3.63
C SER A 78 11.16 -10.54 4.41
N PHE A 79 11.05 -10.61 5.75
CA PHE A 79 11.81 -11.58 6.59
C PHE A 79 10.93 -12.56 7.36
#